data_AF-A0A834WQL3-F1
#
_entry.id   AF-A0A834WQL3-F1
#
_cell.length_a   1.000
_cell.length_b   1.000
_cell.length_c   1.000
_cell.angle_alpha   90.00
_cell.angle_beta   90.00
_cell.angle_gamma   90.00
#
_symmetry.space_group_name_H-M   'P 1'
#
loop_
_entity.id
_entity.type
_entity.pdbx_description
1 polymer ?
#
loop_
_entity_poly.entity_id
_entity_poly.type
_entity_poly.pdbx_seq_one_letter_code
_entity_poly.pdbx_strand_id
1 'polypeptide(L)'
;MTMGFLSSPSSASLAAPVMEVVRKVEAKYPALLFKQQLTAYVEKISGIIRENLKKELSSLLSLCIQAPRTSKGVARTGRSFAKDSPTDHWQSIIESLNTLLCTLKENFVPPVLTQKIFTQTFSYINVQLFNSLLLRRDCCTFSNEEYVKAGLAELELWCSQAKEEYAGPSWDELKHIRQAVGFLVIHQKYRISYDEITNDLCPILSVQQLYRICTLYWDGNYNTRSVSPYVISSMKMLMAEDSNDALSDSFLLDDNSSIPFSVDDLTSSLQEKDFSDVKPAEGEVNNIGEHLSCFQLLNYGGINQKSRSGPRKTPVSFVKCYLQMQM
;
A
#
# COMPACT_ATOMS: atom_id res chain seq x y z
N MET A 1 40.82 -2.26 -0.33
CA MET A 1 42.09 -1.61 0.06
C MET A 1 41.82 -0.13 0.21
N THR A 2 41.82 0.34 1.45
CA THR A 2 41.66 1.72 1.89
C THR A 2 42.97 2.47 1.66
N MET A 3 42.97 3.50 0.81
CA MET A 3 44.09 4.42 0.67
C MET A 3 43.77 5.69 1.44
N GLY A 4 44.47 5.88 2.55
CA GLY A 4 44.41 7.07 3.38
C GLY A 4 45.09 8.26 2.69
N PHE A 5 44.45 9.41 2.78
CA PHE A 5 45.03 10.69 2.36
C PHE A 5 45.79 11.31 3.54
N LEU A 6 47.09 11.08 3.59
CA LEU A 6 48.04 11.96 4.28
C LEU A 6 48.88 12.64 3.21
N SER A 7 48.71 13.94 3.03
CA SER A 7 49.69 14.80 2.34
C SER A 7 49.47 16.24 2.76
N SER A 8 50.25 16.68 3.76
CA SER A 8 50.52 18.10 4.01
C SER A 8 51.64 18.55 3.07
N PRO A 9 51.57 19.74 2.45
CA PRO A 9 52.75 20.46 2.03
C PRO A 9 53.07 21.55 3.07
N SER A 10 54.27 21.49 3.62
CA SER A 10 54.86 22.55 4.43
C SER A 10 55.30 23.69 3.51
N SER A 11 54.87 24.92 3.76
CA SER A 11 55.55 26.12 3.24
C SER A 11 55.46 27.26 4.24
N ALA A 12 56.55 28.01 4.29
CA ALA A 12 57.02 28.82 5.40
C ALA A 12 56.19 30.10 5.66
N SER A 13 56.36 30.57 6.89
CA SER A 13 55.84 31.80 7.50
C SER A 13 56.01 33.08 6.69
N LEU A 14 54.94 33.87 6.58
CA LEU A 14 54.98 35.35 6.54
C LEU A 14 53.72 35.90 7.25
N ALA A 15 53.95 36.83 8.18
CA ALA A 15 52.94 37.42 9.05
C ALA A 15 52.05 38.44 8.32
N ALA A 16 50.73 38.31 8.47
CA ALA A 16 49.71 39.33 8.21
C ALA A 16 48.47 38.98 9.05
N PRO A 17 47.64 39.96 9.49
CA PRO A 17 46.69 39.75 10.57
C PRO A 17 45.66 38.69 10.18
N VAL A 18 45.40 37.77 11.10
CA VAL A 18 44.31 36.78 11.02
C VAL A 18 43.00 37.55 11.16
N MET A 19 42.62 38.26 10.10
CA MET A 19 41.21 38.52 9.84
C MET A 19 40.67 37.17 9.43
N GLU A 20 39.97 36.53 10.37
CA GLU A 20 39.24 35.28 10.19
C GLU A 20 38.30 35.46 9.00
N VAL A 21 38.80 35.17 7.79
CA VAL A 21 37.97 35.01 6.61
C VAL A 21 37.21 33.72 6.84
N VAL A 22 36.16 33.80 7.65
CA VAL A 22 35.09 32.81 7.67
C VAL A 22 34.62 32.76 6.23
N ARG A 23 35.09 31.74 5.49
CA ARG A 23 34.54 31.41 4.18
C ARG A 23 33.06 31.22 4.45
N LYS A 24 32.22 32.17 4.01
CA LYS A 24 30.78 31.98 3.93
C LYS A 24 30.58 30.77 3.04
N VAL A 25 30.48 29.58 3.63
CA VAL A 25 30.04 28.39 2.93
C VAL A 25 28.65 28.75 2.44
N GLU A 26 28.47 28.73 1.12
CA GLU A 26 27.16 28.93 0.51
C GLU A 26 26.30 27.72 0.89
N ALA A 27 25.67 27.80 2.06
CA ALA A 27 24.97 26.69 2.70
C ALA A 27 23.77 26.17 1.88
N LYS A 28 23.36 26.91 0.84
CA LYS A 28 22.27 26.54 -0.06
C LYS A 28 22.49 25.17 -0.72
N TYR A 29 23.68 24.92 -1.27
CA TYR A 29 23.93 23.69 -2.01
C TYR A 29 24.06 22.46 -1.07
N PRO A 30 24.83 22.51 0.04
CA PRO A 30 24.84 21.43 1.03
C PRO A 30 23.46 21.15 1.64
N ALA A 31 22.67 22.19 1.95
CA ALA A 31 21.31 22.02 2.49
C ALA A 31 20.36 21.36 1.47
N LEU A 32 20.47 21.72 0.19
CA LEU A 32 19.69 21.09 -0.88
C LEU A 32 19.99 19.59 -0.99
N LEU A 33 21.28 19.22 -1.01
CA LEU A 33 21.69 17.81 -1.07
C LEU A 33 21.22 17.03 0.16
N PHE A 34 21.29 17.64 1.34
CA PHE A 34 20.79 17.03 2.57
C PHE A 34 19.27 16.80 2.51
N LYS A 35 18.49 17.80 2.05
CA LYS A 35 17.04 17.66 1.82
C LYS A 35 16.73 16.51 0.85
N GLN A 36 17.47 16.39 -0.24
CA GLN A 36 17.29 15.31 -1.22
C GLN A 36 17.58 13.93 -0.61
N GLN A 37 18.68 13.79 0.14
CA GLN A 37 19.00 12.55 0.84
C GLN A 37 17.91 12.16 1.83
N LEU A 38 17.45 13.12 2.63
CA LEU A 38 16.39 12.92 3.59
C LEU A 38 15.08 12.47 2.93
N THR A 39 14.70 13.11 1.81
CA THR A 39 13.55 12.71 0.98
C THR A 39 13.69 11.25 0.53
N ALA A 40 14.85 10.88 -0.03
CA ALA A 40 15.11 9.51 -0.47
C ALA A 40 15.04 8.48 0.67
N TYR A 41 15.44 8.86 1.89
CA TYR A 41 15.27 8.00 3.07
C TYR A 41 13.80 7.78 3.44
N VAL A 42 12.96 8.82 3.40
CA VAL A 42 11.52 8.69 3.66
C VAL A 42 10.86 7.82 2.58
N GLU A 43 11.26 7.96 1.32
CA GLU A 43 10.76 7.13 0.20
C GLU A 43 11.08 5.66 0.45
N LYS A 44 12.34 5.40 0.79
CA LYS A 44 12.81 4.05 1.09
C LYS A 44 12.08 3.44 2.27
N ILE A 45 11.93 4.16 3.38
CA ILE A 45 11.27 3.62 4.57
C ILE A 45 9.77 3.42 4.34
N SER A 46 9.09 4.38 3.71
CA SER A 46 7.67 4.26 3.35
C SER A 46 7.43 3.10 2.39
N GLY A 47 8.34 2.89 1.43
CA GLY A 47 8.35 1.73 0.57
C GLY A 47 8.48 0.40 1.33
N ILE A 48 9.41 0.32 2.29
CA ILE A 48 9.57 -0.89 3.14
C ILE A 48 8.29 -1.16 3.96
N ILE A 49 7.70 -0.14 4.57
CA ILE A 49 6.46 -0.29 5.36
C ILE A 49 5.34 -0.84 4.47
N ARG A 50 5.16 -0.24 3.29
CA ARG A 50 4.15 -0.68 2.32
C ARG A 50 4.38 -2.12 1.85
N GLU A 51 5.60 -2.48 1.46
CA GLU A 51 5.92 -3.83 1.00
C GLU A 51 5.71 -4.90 2.08
N ASN A 52 5.99 -4.55 3.34
CA ASN A 52 5.70 -5.45 4.45
C ASN A 52 4.19 -5.67 4.63
N LEU A 53 3.39 -4.60 4.59
CA LEU A 53 1.94 -4.70 4.66
C LEU A 53 1.38 -5.51 3.49
N LYS A 54 1.85 -5.26 2.26
CA LYS A 54 1.44 -6.02 1.07
C LYS A 54 1.69 -7.52 1.21
N LYS A 55 2.86 -7.91 1.73
CA LYS A 55 3.20 -9.32 1.96
C LYS A 55 2.27 -9.97 2.97
N GLU A 56 1.95 -9.27 4.05
CA GLU A 56 0.99 -9.72 5.05
C GLU A 56 -0.40 -9.92 4.42
N LEU A 57 -0.90 -8.89 3.73
CA LEU A 57 -2.20 -8.92 3.08
C LEU A 57 -2.29 -9.95 1.94
N SER A 58 -1.22 -10.19 1.17
CA SER A 58 -1.22 -11.13 0.05
C SER A 58 -1.74 -12.51 0.45
N SER A 59 -1.25 -13.01 1.60
CA SER A 59 -1.67 -14.30 2.14
C SER A 59 -3.16 -14.32 2.51
N LEU A 60 -3.66 -13.25 3.14
CA LEU A 60 -5.06 -13.14 3.57
C LEU A 60 -6.02 -12.92 2.40
N LEU A 61 -5.64 -12.09 1.43
CA LEU A 61 -6.45 -11.80 0.24
C LEU A 61 -6.71 -13.07 -0.58
N SER A 62 -5.74 -13.98 -0.66
CA SER A 62 -5.91 -15.27 -1.33
C SER A 62 -7.05 -16.12 -0.72
N LEU A 63 -7.33 -15.94 0.57
CA LEU A 63 -8.38 -16.63 1.34
C LEU A 63 -9.71 -15.87 1.29
N CYS A 64 -9.69 -14.57 1.02
CA CYS A 64 -10.88 -13.72 0.99
C CYS A 64 -11.71 -13.83 -0.31
N ILE A 65 -11.18 -14.51 -1.33
CA ILE A 65 -11.83 -14.64 -2.64
C ILE A 65 -12.92 -15.73 -2.64
N GLN A 66 -12.85 -16.69 -1.71
CA GLN A 66 -13.81 -17.78 -1.61
C GLN A 66 -14.54 -17.74 -0.28
N ALA A 67 -15.86 -17.83 -0.34
CA ALA A 67 -16.67 -17.94 0.87
C ALA A 67 -16.25 -19.21 1.65
N PRO A 68 -15.98 -19.11 2.96
CA PRO A 68 -15.69 -20.28 3.77
C PRO A 68 -16.82 -21.30 3.67
N ARG A 69 -16.53 -22.46 3.07
CA ARG A 69 -17.52 -23.51 2.94
C ARG A 69 -17.69 -24.16 4.31
N THR A 70 -18.78 -23.86 5.00
CA THR A 70 -19.20 -24.66 6.16
C THR A 70 -19.49 -26.07 5.63
N SER A 71 -18.56 -27.00 5.82
CA SER A 71 -18.79 -28.38 5.45
C SER A 71 -19.98 -28.91 6.25
N LYS A 72 -21.15 -29.03 5.63
CA LYS A 72 -22.25 -29.85 6.16
C LYS A 72 -21.80 -31.30 6.06
N GLY A 73 -21.05 -31.77 7.06
CA GLY A 73 -20.46 -33.10 7.08
C GLY A 73 -20.16 -33.59 8.50
N VAL A 74 -21.15 -34.30 9.06
CA VAL A 74 -21.07 -35.24 10.20
C VAL A 74 -20.63 -34.65 11.54
N ALA A 75 -21.61 -34.49 12.44
CA ALA A 75 -21.38 -34.33 13.86
C ALA A 75 -20.49 -35.46 14.40
N ARG A 76 -19.23 -35.13 14.73
CA ARG A 76 -18.44 -35.88 15.70
C ARG A 76 -18.44 -35.08 17.00
N THR A 77 -19.19 -35.60 17.98
CA THR A 77 -19.21 -35.13 19.35
C THR A 77 -17.80 -35.12 19.91
N GLY A 78 -17.23 -33.94 20.22
CA GLY A 78 -16.00 -33.85 20.99
C GLY A 78 -15.14 -32.62 20.74
N ARG A 79 -15.24 -31.67 21.68
CA ARG A 79 -14.28 -30.61 22.04
C ARG A 79 -14.29 -29.31 21.21
N SER A 80 -14.65 -28.24 21.92
CA SER A 80 -14.47 -26.81 21.65
C SER A 80 -14.83 -26.34 20.24
N PHE A 81 -16.10 -26.00 20.07
CA PHE A 81 -16.55 -25.10 18.99
C PHE A 81 -15.96 -23.72 19.24
N ALA A 82 -14.77 -23.47 18.69
CA ALA A 82 -14.40 -22.11 18.32
C ALA A 82 -15.46 -21.63 17.32
N LYS A 83 -16.02 -20.45 17.58
CA LYS A 83 -16.89 -19.75 16.64
C LYS A 83 -16.00 -19.27 15.49
N ASP A 84 -15.73 -20.14 14.53
CA ASP A 84 -15.12 -19.71 13.28
C ASP A 84 -16.24 -19.10 12.44
N SER A 85 -16.32 -17.77 12.47
CA SER A 85 -17.29 -17.04 11.68
C SER A 85 -16.74 -16.94 10.25
N PRO A 86 -17.59 -16.98 9.21
CA PRO A 86 -17.11 -16.84 7.83
C PRO A 86 -16.33 -15.52 7.58
N THR A 87 -16.37 -14.56 8.51
CA THR A 87 -15.75 -13.23 8.42
C THR A 87 -14.30 -13.17 8.90
N ASP A 88 -13.72 -14.27 9.39
CA ASP A 88 -12.44 -14.24 10.12
C ASP A 88 -11.24 -13.74 9.27
N HIS A 89 -11.22 -14.00 7.96
CA HIS A 89 -10.14 -13.52 7.08
C HIS A 89 -10.19 -12.01 6.83
N TRP A 90 -11.38 -11.47 6.57
CA TRP A 90 -11.56 -10.03 6.36
C TRP A 90 -11.25 -9.26 7.65
N GLN A 91 -11.70 -9.76 8.80
CA GLN A 91 -11.35 -9.16 10.09
C GLN A 91 -9.84 -9.16 10.34
N SER A 92 -9.11 -10.19 9.93
CA SER A 92 -7.64 -10.21 9.99
C SER A 92 -7.01 -9.10 9.14
N ILE A 93 -7.54 -8.83 7.95
CA ILE A 93 -7.08 -7.71 7.11
C ILE A 93 -7.35 -6.37 7.82
N ILE A 94 -8.55 -6.18 8.37
CA ILE A 94 -8.91 -4.96 9.11
C ILE A 94 -7.98 -4.76 10.31
N GLU A 95 -7.66 -5.82 11.04
CA GLU A 95 -6.74 -5.77 12.19
C GLU A 95 -5.32 -5.38 11.76
N SER A 96 -4.81 -5.91 10.65
CA SER A 96 -3.51 -5.51 10.09
C SER A 96 -3.49 -4.02 9.71
N LEU A 97 -4.55 -3.51 9.09
CA LEU A 97 -4.69 -2.09 8.75
C LEU A 97 -4.75 -1.20 10.01
N ASN A 98 -5.52 -1.61 11.02
CA ASN A 98 -5.61 -0.92 12.32
C ASN A 98 -4.28 -0.90 13.05
N THR A 99 -3.60 -2.04 13.12
CA THR A 99 -2.29 -2.17 13.78
C THR A 99 -1.27 -1.22 13.14
N LEU A 100 -1.24 -1.16 11.81
CA LEU A 100 -0.36 -0.22 11.12
C LEU A 100 -0.76 1.23 11.40
N LEU A 101 -2.05 1.58 11.30
CA LEU A 101 -2.51 2.95 11.54
C LEU A 101 -2.16 3.42 12.97
N CYS A 102 -2.43 2.60 13.99
CA CYS A 102 -2.06 2.89 15.37
C CYS A 102 -0.54 3.10 15.50
N THR A 103 0.26 2.20 14.91
CA THR A 103 1.72 2.29 14.91
C THR A 103 2.23 3.58 14.25
N LEU A 104 1.68 3.97 13.11
CA LEU A 104 2.05 5.21 12.41
C LEU A 104 1.70 6.45 13.25
N LYS A 105 0.53 6.44 13.90
CA LYS A 105 0.08 7.54 14.78
C LYS A 105 0.95 7.67 16.04
N GLU A 106 1.26 6.56 16.72
CA GLU A 106 2.13 6.53 17.90
C GLU A 106 3.55 6.99 17.61
N ASN A 107 3.99 6.89 16.35
CA ASN A 107 5.29 7.35 15.89
C ASN A 107 5.24 8.71 15.18
N PHE A 108 4.13 9.43 15.30
CA PHE A 108 3.95 10.79 14.78
C PHE A 108 4.24 10.92 13.28
N VAL A 109 3.95 9.86 12.51
CA VAL A 109 4.10 9.90 11.06
C VAL A 109 3.08 10.90 10.49
N PRO A 110 3.51 11.86 9.66
CA PRO A 110 2.60 12.84 9.06
C PRO A 110 1.39 12.18 8.37
N PRO A 111 0.16 12.74 8.54
CA PRO A 111 -1.04 12.18 7.94
C PRO A 111 -0.94 11.98 6.42
N VAL A 112 -0.28 12.91 5.70
CA VAL A 112 -0.08 12.80 4.25
C VAL A 112 0.69 11.53 3.85
N LEU A 113 1.74 11.16 4.59
CA LEU A 113 2.46 9.91 4.35
C LEU A 113 1.58 8.69 4.65
N THR A 114 0.81 8.77 5.73
CA THR A 114 -0.12 7.71 6.13
C THR A 114 -1.19 7.48 5.06
N GLN A 115 -1.81 8.55 4.54
CA GLN A 115 -2.78 8.48 3.44
C GLN A 115 -2.18 7.82 2.19
N LYS A 116 -0.96 8.19 1.81
CA LYS A 116 -0.29 7.59 0.64
C LYS A 116 -0.04 6.09 0.83
N ILE A 117 0.37 5.66 2.02
CA ILE A 117 0.56 4.24 2.34
C ILE A 117 -0.75 3.46 2.20
N PHE A 118 -1.86 3.99 2.75
CA PHE A 118 -3.16 3.32 2.65
C PHE A 118 -3.75 3.37 1.24
N THR A 119 -3.63 4.48 0.52
CA THR A 119 -4.09 4.61 -0.86
C THR A 119 -3.43 3.54 -1.74
N GLN A 120 -2.10 3.41 -1.65
CA GLN A 120 -1.38 2.39 -2.40
C GLN A 120 -1.70 0.96 -1.94
N THR A 121 -1.97 0.76 -0.64
CA THR A 121 -2.43 -0.54 -0.12
C THR A 121 -3.80 -0.92 -0.69
N PHE A 122 -4.76 0.00 -0.71
CA PHE A 122 -6.10 -0.26 -1.24
C PHE A 122 -6.07 -0.48 -2.76
N SER A 123 -5.21 0.26 -3.48
CA SER A 123 -4.94 0.01 -4.90
C SER A 123 -4.41 -1.41 -5.13
N TYR A 124 -3.49 -1.88 -4.26
CA TYR A 124 -3.01 -3.26 -4.30
C TYR A 124 -4.10 -4.29 -4.00
N ILE A 125 -4.95 -4.06 -2.99
CA ILE A 125 -6.10 -4.93 -2.69
C ILE A 125 -7.01 -5.03 -3.92
N ASN A 126 -7.32 -3.89 -4.57
CA ASN A 126 -8.11 -3.84 -5.79
C ASN A 126 -7.51 -4.74 -6.88
N VAL A 127 -6.22 -4.57 -7.18
CA VAL A 127 -5.49 -5.35 -8.19
C VAL A 127 -5.55 -6.84 -7.86
N GLN A 128 -5.24 -7.23 -6.62
CA GLN A 128 -5.17 -8.65 -6.23
C GLN A 128 -6.52 -9.35 -6.34
N LEU A 129 -7.58 -8.74 -5.80
CA LEU A 129 -8.92 -9.33 -5.82
C LEU A 129 -9.49 -9.36 -7.25
N PHE A 130 -9.35 -8.26 -7.98
CA PHE A 130 -9.88 -8.15 -9.34
C PHE A 130 -9.16 -9.09 -10.31
N ASN A 131 -7.83 -9.15 -10.28
CA ASN A 131 -7.09 -10.09 -11.13
C ASN A 131 -7.41 -11.54 -10.77
N SER A 132 -7.60 -11.86 -9.48
CA SER A 132 -8.03 -13.20 -9.08
C SER A 132 -9.38 -13.57 -9.68
N LEU A 133 -10.35 -12.64 -9.67
CA LEU A 133 -11.67 -12.83 -10.26
C LEU A 133 -11.59 -13.06 -11.78
N LEU A 134 -10.74 -12.32 -12.49
CA LEU A 134 -10.55 -12.49 -13.95
C LEU A 134 -9.80 -13.75 -14.36
N LEU A 135 -9.06 -14.38 -13.45
CA LEU A 135 -8.24 -15.56 -13.73
C LEU A 135 -8.89 -16.88 -13.27
N ARG A 136 -9.84 -16.83 -12.34
CA ARG A 136 -10.31 -18.01 -11.61
C ARG A 136 -11.82 -18.18 -11.66
N ARG A 137 -12.26 -19.16 -12.44
CA ARG A 137 -13.68 -19.54 -12.57
C ARG A 137 -14.32 -19.96 -11.24
N ASP A 138 -13.56 -20.64 -10.37
CA ASP A 138 -14.03 -21.11 -9.06
C ASP A 138 -14.35 -19.98 -8.07
N CYS A 139 -13.97 -18.74 -8.41
CA CYS A 139 -14.23 -17.55 -7.62
C CYS A 139 -15.54 -16.86 -8.03
N CYS A 140 -15.93 -16.95 -9.31
CA CYS A 140 -17.08 -16.23 -9.87
C CYS A 140 -18.43 -16.93 -9.62
N THR A 141 -18.85 -17.00 -8.34
CA THR A 141 -20.14 -17.59 -7.93
C THR A 141 -20.90 -16.63 -7.02
N PHE A 142 -22.23 -16.61 -7.07
CA PHE A 142 -23.05 -15.68 -6.28
C PHE A 142 -22.63 -15.61 -4.80
N SER A 143 -22.43 -16.76 -4.15
CA SER A 143 -22.02 -16.84 -2.74
C SER A 143 -20.64 -16.26 -2.45
N ASN A 144 -19.69 -16.42 -3.38
CA ASN A 144 -18.35 -15.82 -3.21
C ASN A 144 -18.43 -14.30 -3.38
N GLU A 145 -19.22 -13.82 -4.33
CA GLU A 145 -19.36 -12.40 -4.61
C GLU A 145 -20.11 -11.69 -3.46
N GLU A 146 -21.11 -12.33 -2.85
CA GLU A 146 -21.71 -11.85 -1.60
C GLU A 146 -20.68 -11.78 -0.46
N TYR A 147 -19.81 -12.78 -0.36
CA TYR A 147 -18.74 -12.80 0.65
C TYR A 147 -17.73 -11.67 0.45
N VAL A 148 -17.26 -11.47 -0.79
CA VAL A 148 -16.35 -10.37 -1.12
C VAL A 148 -17.05 -9.03 -0.91
N LYS A 149 -18.34 -8.89 -1.27
CA LYS A 149 -19.13 -7.68 -1.03
C LYS A 149 -19.20 -7.33 0.46
N ALA A 150 -19.43 -8.30 1.32
CA ALA A 150 -19.42 -8.09 2.77
C ALA A 150 -18.04 -7.61 3.26
N GLY A 151 -16.95 -8.21 2.76
CA GLY A 151 -15.59 -7.77 3.06
C GLY A 151 -15.25 -6.36 2.58
N LEU A 152 -15.69 -5.99 1.38
CA LEU A 152 -15.56 -4.63 0.87
C LEU A 152 -16.33 -3.62 1.72
N ALA A 153 -17.48 -3.99 2.28
CA ALA A 153 -18.22 -3.14 3.21
C ALA A 153 -17.48 -2.93 4.54
N GLU A 154 -16.78 -3.95 5.05
CA GLU A 154 -15.89 -3.81 6.22
C GLU A 154 -14.73 -2.85 5.93
N LEU A 155 -14.14 -2.90 4.73
CA LEU A 155 -13.11 -1.96 4.30
C LEU A 155 -13.63 -0.52 4.16
N GLU A 156 -14.85 -0.33 3.65
CA GLU A 156 -15.52 0.98 3.59
C GLU A 156 -15.75 1.55 5.00
N LEU A 157 -16.21 0.70 5.92
CA LEU A 157 -16.39 1.06 7.32
C LEU A 157 -15.07 1.45 7.97
N TRP A 158 -14.00 0.70 7.70
CA TRP A 158 -12.66 1.03 8.19
C TRP A 158 -12.18 2.39 7.70
N CYS A 159 -12.32 2.70 6.40
CA CYS A 159 -11.99 4.02 5.85
C CYS A 159 -12.77 5.15 6.56
N SER A 160 -14.06 4.91 6.83
CA SER A 160 -14.92 5.87 7.55
C SER A 160 -14.45 6.11 8.99
N GLN A 161 -14.00 5.06 9.68
CA GLN A 161 -13.51 5.13 11.06
C GLN A 161 -12.11 5.73 11.19
N ALA A 162 -11.22 5.44 10.24
CA ALA A 162 -9.87 5.99 10.17
C ALA A 162 -9.87 7.51 9.93
N LYS A 163 -11.02 8.11 9.57
CA LYS A 163 -11.22 9.51 9.19
C LYS A 163 -10.51 9.90 7.89
N GLU A 164 -11.05 10.92 7.23
CA GLU A 164 -10.49 11.48 5.99
C GLU A 164 -9.01 11.88 6.14
N GLU A 165 -8.60 12.30 7.34
CA GLU A 165 -7.21 12.63 7.68
C GLU A 165 -6.22 11.48 7.41
N TYR A 166 -6.59 10.21 7.63
CA TYR A 166 -5.66 9.08 7.47
C TYR A 166 -6.04 8.14 6.32
N ALA A 167 -7.34 7.93 6.07
CA ALA A 167 -7.79 7.12 4.96
C ALA A 167 -7.65 7.86 3.62
N GLY A 168 -7.88 9.18 3.59
CA GLY A 168 -7.87 9.97 2.37
C GLY A 168 -8.72 9.31 1.25
N PRO A 169 -8.21 9.25 0.00
CA PRO A 169 -8.94 8.68 -1.14
C PRO A 169 -8.88 7.14 -1.23
N SER A 170 -8.43 6.44 -0.18
CA SER A 170 -8.17 4.98 -0.26
C SER A 170 -9.37 4.16 -0.71
N TRP A 171 -10.59 4.56 -0.36
CA TRP A 171 -11.82 3.85 -0.78
C TRP A 171 -12.06 3.87 -2.29
N ASP A 172 -11.65 4.95 -2.96
CA ASP A 172 -11.84 5.13 -4.40
C ASP A 172 -10.91 4.23 -5.23
N GLU A 173 -9.81 3.77 -4.64
CA GLU A 173 -8.88 2.84 -5.26
C GLU A 173 -9.49 1.45 -5.51
N LEU A 174 -10.51 1.06 -4.74
CA LEU A 174 -11.21 -0.23 -4.87
C LEU A 174 -12.24 -0.28 -6.01
N LYS A 175 -12.24 0.71 -6.90
CA LYS A 175 -13.25 0.89 -7.94
C LYS A 175 -13.49 -0.33 -8.84
N HIS A 176 -12.44 -1.05 -9.29
CA HIS A 176 -12.59 -2.17 -10.23
C HIS A 176 -13.27 -3.36 -9.58
N ILE A 177 -12.77 -3.77 -8.40
CA ILE A 177 -13.39 -4.88 -7.67
C ILE A 177 -14.80 -4.53 -7.19
N ARG A 178 -15.05 -3.28 -6.77
CA ARG A 178 -16.38 -2.81 -6.35
C ARG A 178 -17.40 -2.90 -7.48
N GLN A 179 -17.07 -2.43 -8.68
CA GLN A 179 -17.98 -2.52 -9.83
C GLN A 179 -18.20 -3.97 -10.26
N ALA A 180 -17.14 -4.78 -10.36
CA ALA A 180 -17.25 -6.19 -10.71
C ALA A 180 -18.14 -6.98 -9.73
N VAL A 181 -17.85 -6.89 -8.43
CA VAL A 181 -18.63 -7.57 -7.38
C VAL A 181 -20.05 -7.03 -7.33
N GLY A 182 -20.22 -5.70 -7.42
CA GLY A 182 -21.53 -5.04 -7.43
C GLY A 182 -22.44 -5.55 -8.56
N PHE A 183 -21.89 -5.72 -9.76
CA PHE A 183 -22.57 -6.35 -10.88
C PHE A 183 -22.84 -7.83 -10.64
N LEU A 184 -21.85 -8.58 -10.13
CA LEU A 184 -21.96 -10.01 -9.96
C LEU A 184 -22.91 -10.46 -8.85
N VAL A 185 -23.27 -9.60 -7.90
CA VAL A 185 -24.31 -9.90 -6.90
C VAL A 185 -25.74 -9.59 -7.38
N ILE A 186 -25.95 -9.10 -8.60
CA ILE A 186 -27.31 -8.84 -9.11
C ILE A 186 -27.98 -10.18 -9.47
N HIS A 187 -29.17 -10.48 -8.97
CA HIS A 187 -29.83 -11.77 -9.26
C HIS A 187 -30.27 -11.94 -10.72
N GLN A 188 -30.76 -10.87 -11.36
CA GLN A 188 -31.39 -10.92 -12.68
C GLN A 188 -30.46 -10.43 -13.81
N LYS A 189 -29.18 -10.84 -13.81
CA LYS A 189 -28.17 -10.39 -14.81
C LYS A 189 -28.61 -10.63 -16.26
N TYR A 190 -29.37 -11.69 -16.50
CA TYR A 190 -29.90 -12.05 -17.83
C TYR A 190 -30.82 -10.98 -18.43
N ARG A 191 -31.35 -10.04 -17.63
CA ARG A 191 -32.19 -8.91 -18.07
C ARG A 191 -31.40 -7.64 -18.35
N ILE A 192 -30.13 -7.58 -17.94
CA ILE A 192 -29.30 -6.39 -18.06
C ILE A 192 -28.71 -6.37 -19.48
N SER A 193 -28.85 -5.23 -20.14
CA SER A 193 -28.30 -4.96 -21.47
C SER A 193 -26.81 -4.63 -21.42
N TYR A 194 -26.15 -4.66 -22.59
CA TYR A 194 -24.75 -4.27 -22.70
C TYR A 194 -24.53 -2.79 -22.31
N ASP A 195 -25.45 -1.91 -22.73
CA ASP A 195 -25.36 -0.47 -22.46
C ASP A 195 -25.54 -0.17 -20.96
N GLU A 196 -26.45 -0.85 -20.26
CA GLU A 196 -26.60 -0.70 -18.80
C GLU A 196 -25.34 -1.19 -18.07
N ILE A 197 -24.71 -2.28 -18.53
CA ILE A 197 -23.47 -2.78 -17.93
C ILE A 197 -22.35 -1.74 -18.07
N THR A 198 -22.18 -1.17 -19.26
CA THR A 198 -21.05 -0.28 -19.57
C THR A 198 -21.25 1.16 -19.13
N ASN A 199 -22.49 1.67 -19.07
CA ASN A 199 -22.73 3.06 -18.70
C ASN A 199 -23.10 3.23 -17.23
N ASP A 200 -23.80 2.26 -16.63
CA ASP A 200 -24.39 2.43 -15.29
C ASP A 200 -23.69 1.59 -14.21
N LEU A 201 -23.38 0.32 -14.52
CA LEU A 201 -22.89 -0.63 -13.52
C LEU A 201 -21.36 -0.67 -13.43
N CYS A 202 -20.70 -0.74 -14.57
CA CYS A 202 -19.27 -1.02 -14.68
C CYS A 202 -18.52 -0.06 -15.65
N PRO A 203 -18.70 1.27 -15.54
CA PRO A 203 -18.14 2.22 -16.52
C PRO A 203 -16.62 2.29 -16.59
N ILE A 204 -15.90 1.76 -15.61
CA ILE A 204 -14.42 1.76 -15.65
C ILE A 204 -13.85 0.46 -16.23
N LEU A 205 -14.67 -0.59 -16.37
CA LEU A 205 -14.21 -1.90 -16.82
C LEU A 205 -14.16 -1.95 -18.34
N SER A 206 -13.06 -2.46 -18.89
CA SER A 206 -12.95 -2.64 -20.34
C SER A 206 -13.87 -3.74 -20.85
N VAL A 207 -14.20 -3.71 -22.14
CA VAL A 207 -15.02 -4.76 -22.79
C VAL A 207 -14.40 -6.15 -22.59
N GLN A 208 -13.06 -6.25 -22.66
CA GLN A 208 -12.33 -7.49 -22.43
C GLN A 208 -12.46 -8.01 -20.99
N GLN A 209 -12.41 -7.12 -20.00
CA GLN A 209 -12.63 -7.47 -18.59
C GLN A 209 -14.07 -7.93 -18.37
N LEU A 210 -15.06 -7.17 -18.87
CA LEU A 210 -16.48 -7.52 -18.78
C LEU A 210 -16.79 -8.88 -19.41
N TYR A 211 -16.25 -9.13 -20.59
CA TYR A 211 -16.40 -10.41 -21.28
C TYR A 211 -15.86 -11.57 -20.44
N ARG A 212 -14.67 -11.42 -19.84
CA ARG A 212 -14.08 -12.42 -18.93
C ARG A 212 -14.98 -12.66 -17.71
N ILE A 213 -15.41 -11.60 -17.03
CA ILE A 213 -16.30 -11.69 -15.86
C ILE A 213 -17.58 -12.46 -16.21
N CYS A 214 -18.25 -12.08 -17.30
CA CYS A 214 -19.53 -12.67 -17.71
C CYS A 214 -19.41 -14.15 -18.10
N THR A 215 -18.27 -14.54 -18.70
CA THR A 215 -18.02 -15.92 -19.15
C THR A 215 -17.49 -16.83 -18.05
N LEU A 216 -16.80 -16.29 -17.06
CA LEU A 216 -16.34 -17.03 -15.88
C LEU A 216 -17.47 -17.26 -14.87
N TYR A 217 -18.46 -16.37 -14.81
CA TYR A 217 -19.58 -16.52 -13.88
C TYR A 217 -20.31 -17.85 -14.05
N TRP A 218 -20.35 -18.63 -12.98
CA TRP A 218 -21.02 -19.93 -12.95
C TRP A 218 -21.63 -20.18 -11.58
N ASP A 219 -22.96 -20.20 -11.51
CA ASP A 219 -23.66 -20.52 -10.28
C ASP A 219 -24.68 -21.64 -10.49
N GLY A 220 -24.31 -22.85 -10.03
CA GLY A 220 -25.21 -24.01 -10.03
C GLY A 220 -26.10 -24.10 -8.79
N ASN A 221 -25.84 -23.31 -7.74
CA ASN A 221 -26.44 -23.50 -6.41
C ASN A 221 -27.63 -22.58 -6.17
N TYR A 222 -27.59 -21.32 -6.63
CA TYR A 222 -28.71 -20.38 -6.47
C TYR A 222 -29.50 -20.16 -7.77
N ASN A 223 -29.20 -20.93 -8.82
CA ASN A 223 -29.82 -20.82 -10.15
C ASN A 223 -29.77 -19.39 -10.71
N THR A 224 -28.80 -18.58 -10.26
CA THR A 224 -28.60 -17.24 -10.78
C THR A 224 -27.90 -17.35 -12.13
N ARG A 225 -28.57 -16.86 -13.17
CA ARG A 225 -28.04 -16.95 -14.54
C ARG A 225 -27.06 -15.80 -14.78
N SER A 226 -26.05 -16.06 -15.62
CA SER A 226 -25.22 -15.00 -16.18
C SER A 226 -26.05 -14.11 -17.11
N VAL A 227 -25.39 -13.11 -17.72
CA VAL A 227 -25.97 -12.25 -18.75
C VAL A 227 -26.50 -13.06 -19.94
N SER A 228 -27.33 -12.41 -20.77
CA SER A 228 -27.87 -13.08 -21.96
C SER A 228 -26.75 -13.43 -22.97
N PRO A 229 -26.91 -14.51 -23.77
CA PRO A 229 -25.94 -14.85 -24.82
C PRO A 229 -25.75 -13.73 -25.86
N TYR A 230 -26.77 -12.89 -26.05
CA TYR A 230 -26.70 -11.71 -26.90
C TYR A 230 -25.64 -10.72 -26.40
N VAL A 231 -25.66 -10.38 -25.10
CA VAL A 231 -24.67 -9.47 -24.48
C VAL A 231 -23.25 -10.02 -24.64
N ILE A 232 -23.04 -11.31 -24.41
CA ILE A 232 -21.74 -11.97 -24.60
C ILE A 232 -21.29 -11.89 -26.06
N SER A 233 -22.21 -12.03 -27.00
CA SER A 233 -21.90 -11.96 -28.44
C SER A 233 -21.55 -10.53 -28.86
N SER A 234 -22.26 -9.52 -28.35
CA SER A 234 -21.94 -8.11 -28.58
C SER A 234 -20.53 -7.76 -28.08
N MET A 235 -20.17 -8.20 -26.87
CA MET A 235 -18.82 -8.01 -26.33
C MET A 235 -17.75 -8.66 -27.22
N LYS A 236 -18.00 -9.88 -27.74
CA LYS A 236 -17.06 -10.55 -28.66
C LYS A 236 -16.85 -9.79 -29.97
N MET A 237 -17.91 -9.23 -30.54
CA MET A 237 -17.83 -8.46 -31.79
C MET A 237 -16.98 -7.21 -31.60
N LEU A 238 -17.24 -6.45 -30.54
CA LEU A 238 -16.49 -5.23 -30.22
C LEU A 238 -15.00 -5.51 -29.96
N MET A 239 -14.69 -6.60 -29.24
CA MET A 239 -13.29 -7.00 -29.03
C MET A 239 -12.57 -7.42 -30.33
N ALA A 240 -13.29 -7.98 -31.31
CA ALA A 240 -12.71 -8.31 -32.61
C ALA A 240 -12.44 -7.06 -33.46
N GLU A 241 -13.28 -6.03 -33.32
CA GLU A 241 -13.11 -4.73 -33.97
C GLU A 241 -11.90 -3.96 -33.39
N ASP A 242 -11.73 -3.96 -32.07
CA ASP A 242 -10.64 -3.29 -31.34
C ASP A 242 -9.27 -3.97 -31.50
N SER A 243 -9.23 -5.27 -31.84
CA SER A 243 -7.98 -6.04 -31.99
C SER A 243 -7.09 -5.62 -33.17
N ASN A 244 -7.54 -4.67 -33.98
CA ASN A 244 -6.71 -4.02 -35.01
C ASN A 244 -5.80 -2.92 -34.44
N ASP A 245 -5.99 -2.48 -33.18
CA ASP A 245 -5.13 -1.53 -32.48
C ASP A 245 -4.25 -2.25 -31.44
N ALA A 246 -2.96 -2.39 -31.77
CA ALA A 246 -1.96 -3.21 -31.05
C ALA A 246 -1.55 -2.69 -29.64
N LEU A 247 -2.37 -1.86 -28.98
CA LEU A 247 -2.01 -1.17 -27.73
C LEU A 247 -2.84 -1.60 -26.49
N SER A 248 -3.83 -2.49 -26.59
CA SER A 248 -4.72 -2.83 -25.47
C SER A 248 -4.89 -4.35 -25.24
N ASP A 249 -3.79 -5.09 -25.13
CA ASP A 249 -3.84 -6.56 -24.94
C ASP A 249 -3.88 -7.01 -23.46
N SER A 250 -3.59 -6.12 -22.51
CA SER A 250 -3.59 -6.47 -21.08
C SER A 250 -4.94 -6.20 -20.42
N PHE A 251 -5.68 -7.27 -20.11
CA PHE A 251 -6.92 -7.20 -19.33
C PHE A 251 -6.70 -7.14 -17.82
N LEU A 252 -5.48 -7.46 -17.35
CA LEU A 252 -5.12 -7.44 -15.94
C LEU A 252 -4.71 -6.04 -15.50
N LEU A 253 -4.96 -5.73 -14.24
CA LEU A 253 -4.47 -4.51 -13.64
C LEU A 253 -3.02 -4.67 -13.20
N ASP A 254 -2.21 -3.64 -13.46
CA ASP A 254 -0.83 -3.56 -13.02
C ASP A 254 -0.73 -2.98 -11.60
N ASP A 255 0.18 -3.55 -10.79
CA ASP A 255 0.51 -3.00 -9.48
C ASP A 255 1.53 -1.86 -9.61
N ASN A 256 1.05 -0.65 -9.92
CA ASN A 256 1.87 0.56 -10.08
C ASN A 256 2.32 1.21 -8.74
N SER A 257 2.27 0.46 -7.64
CA SER A 257 2.64 0.94 -6.29
C SER A 257 4.10 1.39 -6.10
N SER A 258 4.94 1.23 -7.12
CA SER A 258 6.34 1.70 -7.14
C SER A 258 6.46 3.22 -7.29
N ILE A 259 5.37 3.95 -7.57
CA ILE A 259 5.41 5.40 -7.75
C ILE A 259 5.82 6.08 -6.42
N PRO A 260 6.99 6.76 -6.38
CA PRO A 260 7.42 7.50 -5.19
C PRO A 260 6.49 8.68 -4.92
N PHE A 261 6.41 9.11 -3.66
CA PHE A 261 5.63 10.31 -3.32
C PHE A 261 6.27 11.54 -3.98
N SER A 262 5.45 12.54 -4.34
CA SER A 262 6.01 13.82 -4.77
C SER A 262 6.56 14.56 -3.57
N VAL A 263 7.74 15.17 -3.73
CA VAL A 263 8.40 16.02 -2.73
C VAL A 263 7.52 17.22 -2.35
N ASP A 264 6.62 17.62 -3.27
CA ASP A 264 5.71 18.75 -3.08
C ASP A 264 4.61 18.43 -2.05
N ASP A 265 4.11 17.19 -2.03
CA ASP A 265 3.06 16.74 -1.09
C ASP A 265 3.53 16.77 0.39
N LEU A 266 4.83 16.54 0.61
CA LEU A 266 5.46 16.61 1.93
C LEU A 266 5.73 18.04 2.37
N THR A 267 6.13 18.90 1.43
CA THR A 267 6.56 20.27 1.74
C THR A 267 5.37 21.14 2.14
N SER A 268 4.16 20.88 1.61
CA SER A 268 2.93 21.58 2.00
C SER A 268 2.36 21.13 3.35
N SER A 269 2.74 19.96 3.85
CA SER A 269 2.20 19.38 5.10
C SER A 269 3.05 19.69 6.33
N LEU A 270 4.32 20.07 6.16
CA LEU A 270 5.20 20.44 7.26
C LEU A 270 4.79 21.84 7.75
N GLN A 271 4.05 21.91 8.86
CA GLN A 271 3.84 23.18 9.55
C GLN A 271 5.21 23.73 10.00
N GLU A 272 5.48 25.01 9.72
CA GLU A 272 6.58 25.74 10.36
C GLU A 272 6.41 25.63 11.87
N LYS A 273 7.23 24.80 12.53
CA LYS A 273 7.26 24.75 13.98
C LYS A 273 8.08 25.94 14.48
N ASP A 274 7.53 26.67 15.44
CA ASP A 274 8.27 27.66 16.20
C ASP A 274 9.21 26.94 17.18
N PHE A 275 10.52 27.11 16.99
CA PHE A 275 11.57 26.40 17.74
C PHE A 275 12.05 27.16 18.98
N SER A 276 11.32 28.21 19.39
CA SER A 276 11.69 29.09 20.50
C SER A 276 11.92 28.36 21.84
N ASP A 277 11.33 27.16 22.03
CA ASP A 277 11.32 26.43 23.31
C ASP A 277 12.00 25.05 23.29
N VAL A 278 12.73 24.68 22.22
CA VAL A 278 13.44 23.39 22.18
C VAL A 278 14.66 23.43 23.11
N LYS A 279 14.55 22.81 24.28
CA LYS A 279 15.71 22.59 25.16
C LYS A 279 16.64 21.53 24.55
N PRO A 280 17.97 21.77 24.48
CA PRO A 280 18.92 20.77 24.04
C PRO A 280 18.85 19.55 24.98
N ALA A 281 18.87 18.35 24.39
CA ALA A 281 18.89 17.11 25.16
C ALA A 281 20.19 17.01 25.96
N GLU A 282 20.14 17.30 27.26
CA GLU A 282 21.25 17.09 28.18
C GLU A 282 21.45 15.58 28.38
N GLY A 283 22.39 14.98 27.63
CA GLY A 283 22.87 13.63 27.90
C GLY A 283 23.31 12.74 26.73
N GLU A 284 23.15 13.14 25.46
CA GLU A 284 23.36 12.21 24.32
C GLU A 284 24.63 12.45 23.48
N VAL A 285 25.67 13.08 24.03
CA VAL A 285 26.95 13.26 23.31
C VAL A 285 27.65 11.91 23.05
N ASN A 286 27.32 10.84 23.79
CA ASN A 286 27.89 9.51 23.60
C ASN A 286 27.12 8.62 22.59
N ASN A 287 25.94 9.03 22.11
CA ASN A 287 25.12 8.23 21.19
C ASN A 287 25.34 8.56 19.72
N ILE A 288 25.96 9.70 19.39
CA ILE A 288 26.18 10.13 18.00
C ILE A 288 27.00 9.07 17.22
N GLY A 289 27.96 8.41 17.88
CA GLY A 289 28.73 7.30 17.30
C GLY A 289 27.90 6.05 17.01
N GLU A 290 26.90 5.73 17.83
CA GLU A 290 25.99 4.59 17.61
C GLU A 290 24.96 4.89 16.51
N HIS A 291 24.53 6.14 16.39
CA HIS A 291 23.66 6.60 15.31
C HIS A 291 24.37 6.62 13.94
N LEU A 292 25.66 6.97 13.89
CA LEU A 292 26.52 6.83 12.70
C LEU A 292 26.76 5.37 12.31
N SER A 293 26.89 4.47 13.29
CA SER A 293 26.95 3.01 13.08
C SER A 293 25.66 2.47 12.45
N CYS A 294 24.49 2.93 12.89
CA CYS A 294 23.21 2.59 12.26
C CYS A 294 23.11 3.15 10.82
N PHE A 295 23.69 4.33 10.57
CA PHE A 295 23.81 4.94 9.24
C PHE A 295 24.68 4.10 8.29
N GLN A 296 25.76 3.48 8.81
CA GLN A 296 26.61 2.57 8.05
C GLN A 296 25.94 1.21 7.78
N LEU A 297 25.18 0.67 8.73
CA LEU A 297 24.44 -0.60 8.57
C LEU A 297 23.35 -0.53 7.48
N LEU A 298 22.71 0.63 7.29
CA LEU A 298 21.73 0.85 6.23
C LEU A 298 22.36 0.99 4.82
N ASN A 299 23.62 1.42 4.73
CA ASN A 299 24.36 1.49 3.47
C ASN A 299 24.93 0.14 3.02
N TYR A 300 25.10 -0.83 3.95
CA TYR A 300 25.66 -2.15 3.66
C TYR A 300 24.64 -3.31 3.58
N GLY A 301 23.33 -3.02 3.51
CA GLY A 301 22.32 -4.03 3.16
C GLY A 301 22.06 -5.13 4.19
N GLY A 302 22.36 -4.90 5.47
CA GLY A 302 22.20 -5.91 6.52
C GLY A 302 21.07 -5.60 7.51
N ILE A 303 19.80 -5.82 7.15
CA ILE A 303 18.67 -5.75 8.12
C ILE A 303 18.52 -7.06 8.94
N ASN A 304 19.35 -8.08 8.67
CA ASN A 304 19.27 -9.39 9.33
C ASN A 304 20.52 -9.76 10.16
N GLN A 305 21.10 -8.82 10.92
CA GLN A 305 22.03 -9.20 11.98
C GLN A 305 21.40 -9.05 13.36
N LYS A 306 21.16 -10.21 13.96
CA LYS A 306 20.74 -10.41 15.34
C LYS A 306 21.86 -9.94 16.27
N SER A 307 21.82 -8.71 16.76
CA SER A 307 22.65 -8.31 17.90
C SER A 307 22.17 -9.06 19.14
N ARG A 308 23.05 -9.87 19.73
CA ARG A 308 22.85 -10.46 21.05
C ARG A 308 22.49 -9.31 22.02
N SER A 309 21.40 -9.51 22.78
CA SER A 309 20.84 -8.64 23.82
C SER A 309 20.41 -7.22 23.38
N GLY A 310 19.16 -7.09 22.94
CA GLY A 310 18.45 -5.82 22.77
C GLY A 310 17.12 -6.01 22.03
N PRO A 311 16.09 -5.17 22.24
CA PRO A 311 14.78 -5.34 21.60
C PRO A 311 14.88 -5.15 20.08
N ARG A 312 14.05 -5.86 19.30
CA ARG A 312 13.98 -5.71 17.84
C ARG A 312 13.59 -4.27 17.50
N LYS A 313 14.51 -3.49 16.92
CA LYS A 313 14.20 -2.15 16.39
C LYS A 313 13.40 -2.32 15.10
N THR A 314 12.16 -1.82 15.07
CA THR A 314 11.29 -1.88 13.89
C THR A 314 11.64 -0.75 12.91
N PRO A 315 11.37 -0.90 11.60
CA PRO A 315 11.58 0.18 10.61
C PRO A 315 10.88 1.49 10.99
N VAL A 316 9.80 1.42 11.78
CA VAL A 316 9.05 2.57 12.29
C VAL A 316 9.89 3.41 13.28
N SER A 317 10.76 2.79 14.07
CA SER A 317 11.69 3.50 14.95
C SER A 317 12.68 4.39 14.20
N PHE A 318 12.99 4.06 12.93
CA PHE A 318 13.82 4.89 12.06
C PHE A 318 13.08 6.12 11.55
N VAL A 319 11.77 6.03 11.26
CA VAL A 319 10.95 7.19 10.89
C VAL A 319 10.87 8.18 12.05
N LYS A 320 10.69 7.67 13.27
CA LYS A 320 10.73 8.48 14.49
C LYS A 320 12.07 9.21 14.64
N CYS A 321 13.19 8.51 14.47
CA CYS A 321 14.53 9.11 14.54
C CYS A 321 14.75 10.15 13.42
N TYR A 322 14.26 9.89 12.21
CA TYR A 322 14.31 10.82 11.07
C TYR A 322 13.50 12.10 11.31
N LEU A 323 12.25 11.97 11.80
CA LEU A 323 11.40 13.12 12.12
C LEU A 323 11.99 13.93 13.29
N GLN A 324 12.65 13.25 14.22
CA GLN A 324 13.30 13.87 15.38
C GLN A 324 14.65 14.54 15.05
N MET A 325 15.27 14.22 13.90
CA MET A 325 16.42 14.95 13.34
C MET A 325 16.00 16.14 12.44
N GLN A 326 14.72 16.24 12.10
CA GLN A 326 14.12 17.38 11.40
C GLN A 326 13.41 18.36 12.36
N MET A 327 13.34 18.03 13.65
CA MET A 327 12.92 18.91 14.75
C MET A 327 14.14 19.49 15.47
#